data_AF-A0A0S8BAT9-F1
#
_entry.id   AF-A0A0S8BAT9-F1
#
_cell.length_a   1.000
_cell.length_b   1.000
_cell.length_c   1.000
_cell.angle_alpha   90.00
_cell.angle_beta   90.00
_cell.angle_gamma   90.00
#
_symmetry.space_group_name_H-M   'P 1'
#
loop_
_entity.id
_entity.type
_entity.pdbx_description
1 polymer ?
#
loop_
_entity_poly.entity_id
_entity_poly.type
_entity_poly.pdbx_seq_one_letter_code
_entity_poly.pdbx_strand_id
1 'polypeptide(L)'
;MSTASQKTIQALEHVVKTLPVGTNLALLQLMWAMLNGSFLKSRGAVIGALAESGFTEEQIRRSWQALRYGVWSIRELIMHWRRLVLTAGRWQVHKYEGY
;
A
#
# COMPACT_ATOMS: atom_id res chain seq x y z
N MET A 1 3.34 18.45 -4.38
CA MET A 1 2.45 17.29 -4.11
C MET A 1 1.10 17.81 -3.64
N SER A 2 0.00 17.24 -4.11
CA SER A 2 -1.33 17.62 -3.62
C SER A 2 -1.53 17.17 -2.16
N THR A 3 -2.39 17.86 -1.40
CA THR A 3 -2.79 17.45 -0.04
C THR A 3 -3.35 16.02 -0.01
N ALA A 4 -3.99 15.58 -1.11
CA ALA A 4 -4.50 14.22 -1.24
C ALA A 4 -3.36 13.19 -1.29
N SER A 5 -2.36 13.40 -2.16
CA SER A 5 -1.21 12.49 -2.30
C SER A 5 -0.43 12.33 -0.98
N GLN A 6 -0.24 13.43 -0.24
CA GLN A 6 0.42 13.38 1.07
C GLN A 6 -0.37 12.56 2.08
N LYS A 7 -1.68 12.78 2.18
CA LYS A 7 -2.55 12.01 3.07
C LYS A 7 -2.59 10.53 2.69
N THR A 8 -2.59 10.21 1.40
CA THR A 8 -2.51 8.82 0.91
C THR A 8 -1.22 8.15 1.36
N ILE A 9 -0.06 8.80 1.18
CA ILE A 9 1.23 8.25 1.61
C ILE A 9 1.25 8.05 3.12
N GLN A 10 0.81 9.04 3.91
CA GLN A 10 0.73 8.91 5.38
C GLN A 10 -0.17 7.74 5.82
N ALA A 11 -1.27 7.50 5.11
CA ALA A 11 -2.13 6.37 5.39
C ALA A 11 -1.44 5.03 5.08
N LEU A 12 -0.74 4.93 3.94
CA LEU A 12 0.07 3.75 3.60
C LEU A 12 1.19 3.51 4.61
N GLU A 13 1.90 4.56 5.02
CA GLU A 13 2.93 4.50 6.07
C GLU A 13 2.37 3.91 7.37
N HIS A 14 1.19 4.35 7.80
CA HIS A 14 0.57 3.83 9.01
C HIS A 14 0.21 2.35 8.91
N VAL A 15 -0.17 1.88 7.71
CA VAL A 15 -0.50 0.47 7.46
C VAL A 15 0.72 -0.43 7.57
N VAL A 16 1.88 0.02 7.07
CA VAL A 16 3.11 -0.80 7.02
C VAL A 16 4.09 -0.54 8.17
N LYS A 17 3.88 0.50 8.98
CA LYS A 17 4.86 1.03 9.96
C LYS A 17 5.41 -0.01 10.94
N THR A 18 4.59 -1.00 11.32
CA THR A 18 4.98 -2.00 12.32
C THR A 18 5.74 -3.18 11.73
N LEU A 19 5.83 -3.26 10.40
CA LEU A 19 6.56 -4.31 9.72
C LEU A 19 8.07 -4.08 9.82
N PRO A 20 8.88 -5.15 9.67
CA PRO A 20 10.33 -5.02 9.68
C PRO A 20 10.84 -3.99 8.66
N VAL A 21 11.91 -3.30 9.05
CA VAL A 21 12.59 -2.31 8.21
C VAL A 21 12.99 -2.96 6.88
N GLY A 22 12.69 -2.26 5.78
CA GLY A 22 12.90 -2.77 4.43
C GLY A 22 11.65 -3.44 3.85
N THR A 23 10.99 -4.33 4.60
CA THR A 23 9.68 -4.89 4.17
C THR A 23 8.61 -3.81 4.17
N ASN A 24 8.62 -2.94 5.19
CA ASN A 24 7.70 -1.81 5.28
C ASN A 24 7.78 -0.88 4.06
N LEU A 25 8.97 -0.38 3.71
CA LEU A 25 9.19 0.52 2.59
C LEU A 25 8.87 -0.14 1.25
N ALA A 26 9.27 -1.40 1.08
CA ALA A 26 9.01 -2.18 -0.12
C ALA A 26 7.50 -2.39 -0.35
N LEU A 27 6.73 -2.71 0.69
CA LEU A 27 5.28 -2.83 0.58
C LEU A 27 4.60 -1.47 0.38
N LEU A 28 5.11 -0.39 0.99
CA LEU A 28 4.61 0.96 0.71
C LEU A 28 4.74 1.31 -0.77
N GLN A 29 5.91 1.05 -1.37
CA GLN A 29 6.16 1.27 -2.79
C GLN A 29 5.23 0.43 -3.67
N LEU A 30 5.03 -0.84 -3.32
CA LEU A 30 4.08 -1.71 -4.01
C LEU A 30 2.64 -1.19 -3.92
N MET A 31 2.18 -0.82 -2.72
CA MET A 31 0.83 -0.28 -2.52
C MET A 31 0.62 1.05 -3.24
N TRP A 32 1.65 1.90 -3.30
CA TRP A 32 1.63 3.12 -4.10
C TRP A 32 1.45 2.82 -5.59
N ALA A 33 2.18 1.82 -6.12
CA ALA A 33 2.03 1.38 -7.51
C ALA A 33 0.62 0.82 -7.82
N MET A 34 -0.06 0.25 -6.82
CA MET A 34 -1.47 -0.14 -6.96
C MET A 34 -2.38 1.10 -7.01
N LEU A 35 -2.20 2.05 -6.10
CA LEU A 35 -3.08 3.22 -5.97
C LEU A 35 -2.90 4.25 -7.09
N ASN A 36 -1.71 4.38 -7.68
CA ASN A 36 -1.46 5.31 -8.78
C ASN A 36 -1.90 4.76 -10.16
N GLY A 37 -2.43 3.53 -10.20
CA GLY A 37 -2.93 2.90 -11.42
C GLY A 37 -1.88 2.21 -12.29
N SER A 38 -0.62 2.12 -11.86
CA SER A 38 0.44 1.48 -12.66
C SER A 38 0.22 -0.01 -12.92
N PHE A 39 -0.53 -0.70 -12.07
CA PHE A 39 -0.96 -2.09 -12.33
C PHE A 39 -1.87 -2.20 -13.57
N LEU A 40 -2.65 -1.16 -13.90
CA LEU A 40 -3.50 -1.17 -15.09
C LEU A 40 -2.65 -1.05 -16.37
N LYS A 41 -1.65 -0.17 -16.35
CA LYS A 41 -0.73 0.04 -17.48
C LYS A 41 0.12 -1.20 -17.77
N SER A 42 0.58 -1.86 -16.71
CA SER A 42 1.41 -3.07 -16.78
C SER A 42 0.62 -4.37 -16.93
N ARG A 43 -0.71 -4.32 -17.10
CA ARG A 43 -1.59 -5.50 -17.20
C ARG A 43 -1.46 -6.47 -16.03
N GLY A 44 -1.29 -5.94 -14.82
CA GLY A 44 -1.19 -6.72 -13.59
C GLY A 44 0.22 -7.20 -13.25
N ALA A 45 1.23 -6.93 -14.09
CA ALA A 45 2.60 -7.36 -13.82
C ALA A 45 3.24 -6.52 -12.70
N VAL A 46 3.64 -7.13 -11.59
CA VAL A 46 4.21 -6.43 -10.42
C VAL A 46 5.47 -5.63 -10.77
N ILE A 47 6.43 -6.27 -11.45
CA ILE A 47 7.69 -5.63 -11.87
C ILE A 47 7.39 -4.47 -12.82
N GLY A 48 6.48 -4.68 -13.78
CA GLY A 48 6.03 -3.65 -14.71
C GLY A 48 5.36 -2.48 -14.00
N ALA A 49 4.46 -2.73 -13.05
CA ALA A 49 3.76 -1.69 -12.29
C ALA A 49 4.72 -0.84 -11.45
N LEU A 50 5.74 -1.45 -10.88
CA LEU A 50 6.76 -0.73 -10.12
C LEU A 50 7.64 0.13 -11.06
N ALA A 51 8.00 -0.38 -12.24
CA ALA A 51 8.71 0.40 -13.27
C ALA A 51 7.87 1.58 -13.80
N GLU A 52 6.59 1.34 -14.13
CA GLU A 52 5.62 2.38 -14.52
C GLU A 52 5.41 3.45 -13.44
N SER A 53 5.67 3.10 -12.18
CA SER A 53 5.63 4.04 -11.05
C SER A 53 6.92 4.83 -10.85
N GLY A 54 7.93 4.63 -11.70
CA GLY A 54 9.21 5.36 -11.69
C GLY A 54 10.22 4.86 -10.65
N PHE A 55 10.07 3.65 -10.11
CA PHE A 55 11.02 3.10 -9.17
C PHE A 55 12.29 2.58 -9.85
N THR A 56 13.43 2.70 -9.17
CA THR A 56 14.71 2.17 -9.66
C THR A 56 14.72 0.65 -9.65
N GLU A 57 15.60 0.01 -10.41
CA GLU A 57 15.69 -1.45 -10.43
C GLU A 57 15.92 -2.07 -9.04
N GLU A 58 16.72 -1.40 -8.19
CA GLU A 58 16.95 -1.84 -6.81
C GLU A 58 15.69 -1.77 -5.96
N GLN A 59 14.88 -0.72 -6.12
CA GLN A 59 13.58 -0.59 -5.44
C GLN A 59 12.59 -1.65 -5.95
N ILE A 60 12.58 -1.90 -7.27
CA ILE A 60 11.75 -2.93 -7.89
C ILE A 60 12.12 -4.32 -7.34
N ARG A 61 13.42 -4.67 -7.35
CA ARG A 61 13.92 -5.95 -6.82
C ARG A 61 13.54 -6.13 -5.35
N ARG A 62 13.74 -5.11 -4.51
CA ARG A 62 13.36 -5.14 -3.09
C ARG A 62 11.86 -5.31 -2.89
N SER A 63 11.04 -4.59 -3.66
CA SER A 63 9.57 -4.68 -3.61
C SER A 63 9.06 -6.05 -4.01
N TRP A 64 9.61 -6.61 -5.08
CA TRP A 64 9.30 -7.97 -5.53
C TRP A 64 9.71 -9.03 -4.49
N GLN A 65 10.92 -8.91 -3.92
CA GLN A 65 11.40 -9.81 -2.88
C GLN A 65 10.56 -9.71 -1.61
N ALA A 66 10.20 -8.51 -1.16
CA ALA A 66 9.36 -8.32 0.02
C ALA A 66 7.95 -8.90 -0.19
N LEU A 67 7.38 -8.77 -1.38
CA LEU A 67 6.09 -9.38 -1.70
C LEU A 67 6.13 -10.91 -1.55
N ARG A 68 7.20 -11.57 -2.00
CA ARG A 68 7.31 -13.04 -1.99
C ARG A 68 7.86 -13.62 -0.69
N TYR A 69 8.87 -12.98 -0.11
CA TYR A 69 9.68 -13.49 0.99
C TYR A 69 9.74 -12.55 2.20
N GLY A 70 9.11 -11.38 2.12
CA GLY A 70 9.07 -10.44 3.23
C GLY A 70 8.25 -10.99 4.39
N VAL A 71 8.54 -10.48 5.59
CA VAL A 71 7.80 -10.83 6.81
C VAL A 71 6.62 -9.88 6.96
N TRP A 72 5.46 -10.30 6.46
CA TRP A 72 4.21 -9.55 6.57
C TRP A 72 3.01 -10.48 6.45
N SER A 73 1.86 -10.01 6.92
CA SER A 73 0.58 -10.69 6.78
C SER A 73 -0.49 -9.73 6.30
N ILE A 74 -1.27 -10.13 5.29
CA ILE A 74 -2.42 -9.35 4.83
C ILE A 74 -3.42 -9.07 5.96
N ARG A 75 -3.54 -10.00 6.92
CA ARG A 75 -4.42 -9.84 8.09
C ARG A 75 -3.97 -8.69 8.97
N GLU A 76 -2.66 -8.54 9.20
CA GLU A 76 -2.09 -7.45 10.00
C GLU A 76 -2.26 -6.11 9.30
N LEU A 77 -1.98 -6.04 8.00
CA LEU A 77 -2.18 -4.83 7.19
C LEU A 77 -3.63 -4.34 7.23
N ILE A 78 -4.60 -5.26 7.06
CA ILE A 78 -6.03 -4.93 7.18
C ILE A 78 -6.37 -4.45 8.60
N MET A 79 -5.78 -5.05 9.63
CA MET A 79 -6.01 -4.64 11.01
C MET A 79 -5.50 -3.21 11.28
N HIS A 80 -4.30 -2.86 10.78
CA HIS A 80 -3.76 -1.51 10.89
C HIS A 80 -4.59 -0.49 10.13
N TRP A 81 -5.03 -0.83 8.93
CA TRP A 81 -5.94 0.01 8.16
C TRP A 81 -7.25 0.27 8.92
N ARG A 82 -7.89 -0.79 9.44
CA ARG A 82 -9.13 -0.66 10.23
C ARG A 82 -8.92 0.23 11.45
N ARG A 83 -7.81 0.05 12.19
CA ARG A 83 -7.48 0.88 13.34
C ARG A 83 -7.36 2.35 12.94
N LEU A 84 -6.63 2.65 11.85
CA LEU A 84 -6.48 4.02 11.35
C LEU A 84 -7.84 4.64 11.00
N VAL A 85 -8.68 3.90 10.27
CA VAL A 85 -10.01 4.36 9.83
C VAL A 85 -10.94 4.62 11.02
N LEU A 86 -10.97 3.72 12.00
CA LEU A 86 -11.78 3.85 13.21
C LEU A 86 -11.32 5.03 14.07
N THR A 87 -10.01 5.20 14.28
CA THR A 87 -9.46 6.32 15.05
C THR A 87 -9.71 7.67 14.36
N ALA A 88 -9.72 7.71 13.02
CA ALA A 88 -10.05 8.93 12.29
C ALA A 88 -11.51 9.36 12.50
N GLY A 89 -12.41 8.43 12.88
CA GLY A 89 -13.81 8.71 13.25
C GLY A 89 -14.71 9.24 12.14
N ARG A 90 -14.20 9.32 10.90
CA ARG A 90 -14.92 9.90 9.74
C ARG A 90 -15.59 8.85 8.86
N TRP A 91 -15.16 7.59 8.96
CA TRP A 91 -15.76 6.53 8.15
C TRP A 91 -17.04 6.07 8.80
N GLN A 92 -18.14 6.22 8.07
CA GLN A 92 -19.45 5.71 8.45
C GLN A 92 -19.75 4.51 7.58
N VAL A 93 -20.20 3.41 8.20
CA VAL A 93 -20.73 2.27 7.47
C VAL A 93 -21.89 2.77 6.63
N HIS A 94 -21.76 2.74 5.30
CA HIS A 94 -22.91 2.88 4.43
C HIS A 94 -23.66 1.55 4.47
N LYS A 95 -24.76 1.51 5.24
CA LYS A 95 -25.71 0.41 5.20
C LYS A 95 -26.82 0.77 4.23
N TYR A 96 -27.03 -0.05 3.22
CA TYR A 96 -28.18 0.08 2.33
C TYR A 96 -29.24 -0.90 2.80
N GLU A 97 -30.39 -0.37 3.24
CA GLU A 97 -31.53 -1.17 3.74
C GLU A 97 -31.16 -2.16 4.88
N GLY A 98 -30.12 -1.85 5.66
CA GLY A 98 -29.66 -2.71 6.76
C GLY A 98 -28.58 -3.73 6.38
N TYR A 99 -28.16 -3.78 5.11
CA TYR A 99 -27.03 -4.58 4.60
C TYR A 99 -25.76 -3.73 4.43
#